data_AF-A0A7I7YGM4-F1
#
_entry.id   AF-A0A7I7YGM4-F1
#
_cell.length_a   1.000
_cell.length_b   1.000
_cell.length_c   1.000
_cell.angle_alpha   90.00
_cell.angle_beta   90.00
_cell.angle_gamma   90.00
#
_symmetry.space_group_name_H-M   'P 1'
#
loop_
_entity.id
_entity.type
_entity.pdbx_description
1 polymer ?
#
loop_
_entity_poly.entity_id
_entity_poly.type
_entity_poly.pdbx_seq_one_letter_code
_entity_poly.pdbx_strand_id
1 'polypeptide(L)'
;MERFRSVVRECFADYRGISTTLYFCTRLEAPNVLRYEPSSPDRPEWFHEHADAFNCPSATRQVSVVAYLNDVAVGGETVFTAFDYAQRCEKGTLLFFPSNYLFHHLARPPESGPKIVVVTWIHFGNDGKPTYLTVPLGMKRDRDFLLAEVERNPTDAKTVFDLAHSYFDSDDFANARKWYARRAELGGSAEEVYYSLYRLAQAMANLGEPWPDTQDAFLQAWAFRPTRAEPLYQIAVHYRTEQQYQLGYLFAERAAQLPLPDDDIHYDRDIYTWRAIDEQAVCAAWIGKHAEAFALCRRLLASPEVPEERRRAIALNRDFSAPTMIEAAAEYPDALSGSLIAGSREAEVTVSLVAGPDRAAAELTLNSFLHCCTDLSRVGRFLVVDAGLSAQDRATLQQRYGFLEFVDPGADDEAAARLGRLRNQIGGRFWLHLGQGWRFFAPENYITRLCAVLEAEPRVFQVGINYGDAVKITHACAAEQQVRRAPDAGRYVLADEMASGPAMFDAARLDQAHNVDSTESDRLQTASLDEVLCVIAT
;
A
#
# COMPACT_ATOMS: atom_id res chain seq x y z
N MET A 1 10.23 35.49 -23.44
CA MET A 1 10.48 34.86 -22.12
C MET A 1 9.31 33.98 -21.66
N GLU A 2 8.05 34.39 -21.79
CA GLU A 2 6.91 33.53 -21.44
C GLU A 2 6.84 32.23 -22.24
N ARG A 3 7.05 32.29 -23.56
CA ARG A 3 7.16 31.10 -24.41
C ARG A 3 8.25 30.12 -23.94
N PHE A 4 9.39 30.64 -23.51
CA PHE A 4 10.48 29.82 -22.96
C PHE A 4 10.06 29.13 -21.65
N ARG A 5 9.44 29.89 -20.73
CA ARG A 5 8.91 29.33 -19.48
C ARG A 5 7.87 28.23 -19.72
N SER A 6 7.05 28.37 -20.77
CA SER A 6 6.09 27.34 -21.16
C SER A 6 6.79 26.05 -21.58
N VAL A 7 7.77 26.14 -22.49
CA VAL A 7 8.53 24.98 -22.98
C VAL A 7 9.29 24.29 -21.84
N VAL A 8 9.94 25.06 -20.95
CA VAL A 8 10.64 24.48 -19.79
C VAL A 8 9.68 23.72 -18.88
N ARG A 9 8.47 24.23 -18.65
CA ARG A 9 7.47 23.54 -17.82
C ARG A 9 6.98 22.25 -18.46
N GLU A 10 6.77 22.23 -19.77
CA GLU A 10 6.35 21.05 -20.52
C GLU A 10 7.44 19.96 -20.46
N CYS A 11 8.68 20.28 -20.84
CA CYS A 11 9.79 19.32 -20.75
C CYS A 11 10.05 18.85 -19.32
N PHE A 12 9.88 19.73 -18.32
CA PHE A 12 10.06 19.35 -16.93
C PHE A 12 8.93 18.48 -16.39
N ALA A 13 7.70 18.63 -16.92
CA ALA A 13 6.60 17.72 -16.58
C ALA A 13 6.90 16.29 -17.08
N ASP A 14 7.42 16.15 -18.30
CA ASP A 14 7.87 14.86 -18.83
C ASP A 14 8.99 14.25 -17.97
N TYR A 15 9.97 15.07 -17.57
CA TYR A 15 11.06 14.62 -16.69
C TYR A 15 10.57 14.18 -15.30
N ARG A 16 9.58 14.87 -14.73
CA ARG A 16 8.93 14.44 -13.47
C ARG A 16 8.19 13.12 -13.60
N GLY A 17 7.70 12.76 -14.79
CA GLY A 17 7.09 11.45 -15.03
C GLY A 17 8.03 10.27 -14.79
N ILE A 18 9.34 10.52 -14.79
CA ILE A 18 10.39 9.51 -14.63
C ILE A 18 11.07 9.61 -13.24
N SER A 19 10.95 10.75 -12.55
CA SER A 19 11.62 11.03 -11.29
C SER A 19 10.64 11.16 -10.11
N THR A 20 10.75 10.26 -9.13
CA THR A 20 9.91 10.26 -7.92
C THR A 20 10.27 11.35 -6.91
N THR A 21 11.38 12.06 -7.12
CA THR A 21 11.96 13.01 -6.14
C THR A 21 11.78 14.47 -6.53
N LEU A 22 11.10 14.79 -7.63
CA LEU A 22 11.00 16.17 -8.15
C LEU A 22 9.58 16.75 -8.13
N TYR A 23 8.61 16.06 -7.54
CA TYR A 23 7.20 16.48 -7.52
C TYR A 23 6.98 17.83 -6.81
N PHE A 24 7.80 18.17 -5.81
CA PHE A 24 7.73 19.40 -5.03
C PHE A 24 8.44 20.62 -5.68
N CYS A 25 9.08 20.44 -6.84
CA CYS A 25 9.75 21.52 -7.57
C CYS A 25 8.77 22.22 -8.51
N THR A 26 8.18 23.36 -8.11
CA THR A 26 7.15 24.03 -8.95
C THR A 26 7.50 25.47 -9.34
N ARG A 27 8.49 26.08 -8.69
CA ARG A 27 8.87 27.47 -8.96
C ARG A 27 10.01 27.54 -9.98
N LEU A 28 9.79 28.26 -11.08
CA LEU A 28 10.80 28.55 -12.09
C LEU A 28 11.42 29.94 -11.83
N GLU A 29 12.75 30.01 -11.69
CA GLU A 29 13.49 31.28 -11.56
C GLU A 29 13.26 32.17 -12.79
N ALA A 30 13.54 33.47 -12.65
CA ALA A 30 13.58 34.33 -13.82
C ALA A 30 14.74 33.90 -14.73
N PRO A 31 14.49 33.60 -16.02
CA PRO A 31 15.54 33.16 -16.92
C PRO A 31 16.49 34.30 -17.27
N ASN A 32 17.78 34.00 -17.28
CA ASN A 32 18.84 34.90 -17.70
C ASN A 32 19.32 34.51 -19.10
N VAL A 33 19.49 35.49 -19.98
CA VAL A 33 20.13 35.26 -21.28
C VAL A 33 21.61 35.58 -21.12
N LEU A 34 22.46 34.59 -21.36
CA LEU A 34 23.90 34.74 -21.33
C LEU A 34 24.44 34.64 -22.75
N ARG A 35 25.39 35.51 -23.05
CA ARG A 35 26.13 35.52 -24.32
C ARG A 35 27.61 35.44 -23.99
N TYR A 36 28.23 34.33 -24.35
CA TYR A 36 29.67 34.11 -24.22
C TYR A 36 30.31 34.38 -25.57
N GLU A 37 31.26 35.31 -25.60
CA GLU A 37 32.03 35.61 -26.81
C GLU A 37 33.21 34.65 -26.98
N PRO A 38 33.61 34.35 -28.22
CA PRO A 38 34.83 33.58 -28.47
C PRO A 38 36.03 34.25 -27.83
N SER A 39 36.77 33.50 -27.00
CA SER A 39 37.93 34.00 -26.26
C SER A 39 37.66 35.32 -25.52
N SER A 40 36.98 35.25 -24.37
CA SER A 40 36.96 36.37 -23.40
C SER A 40 38.12 36.19 -22.40
N PRO A 41 39.33 36.72 -22.66
CA PRO A 41 40.46 36.63 -21.73
C PRO A 41 40.20 37.37 -20.41
N ASP A 42 39.20 38.27 -20.37
CA ASP A 42 38.95 39.20 -19.27
C ASP A 42 37.87 38.74 -18.26
N ARG A 43 37.32 37.52 -18.39
CA ARG A 43 36.34 36.94 -17.44
C ARG A 43 36.62 35.47 -17.09
N PRO A 44 37.71 35.18 -16.37
CA PRO A 44 38.06 33.80 -15.97
C PRO A 44 36.98 33.15 -15.09
N GLU A 45 36.12 33.94 -14.44
CA GLU A 45 35.01 33.47 -13.62
C GLU A 45 33.84 32.88 -14.41
N TRP A 46 33.84 32.91 -15.75
CA TRP A 46 32.73 32.35 -16.54
C TRP A 46 32.92 30.88 -16.92
N PHE A 47 34.14 30.37 -16.82
CA PHE A 47 34.53 29.05 -17.32
C PHE A 47 35.13 28.16 -16.23
N HIS A 48 34.88 28.48 -14.96
CA HIS A 48 35.31 27.65 -13.83
C HIS A 48 34.29 26.56 -13.53
N GLU A 49 34.80 25.46 -12.98
CA GLU A 49 33.98 24.38 -12.46
C GLU A 49 33.20 24.83 -11.23
N HIS A 50 31.89 24.64 -11.24
CA HIS A 50 31.01 25.02 -10.14
C HIS A 50 29.78 24.10 -10.06
N ALA A 51 29.06 24.22 -8.96
CA ALA A 51 27.70 23.70 -8.80
C ALA A 51 26.75 24.88 -8.57
N ASP A 52 25.51 24.76 -9.03
CA ASP A 52 24.55 25.86 -8.99
C ASP A 52 23.90 26.07 -7.62
N ALA A 53 23.91 25.03 -6.78
CA ALA A 53 23.50 25.08 -5.37
C ALA A 53 24.74 24.91 -4.47
N PHE A 54 25.49 26.00 -4.26
CA PHE A 54 26.77 25.98 -3.53
C PHE A 54 26.80 26.92 -2.31
N ASN A 55 25.88 27.87 -2.20
CA ASN A 55 25.82 28.83 -1.10
C ASN A 55 24.36 29.16 -0.71
N CYS A 56 24.16 29.86 0.41
CA CYS A 56 22.83 30.16 0.95
C CYS A 56 21.85 30.78 -0.07
N PRO A 57 22.23 31.81 -0.85
CA PRO A 57 21.37 32.36 -1.90
C PRO A 57 20.92 31.35 -2.97
N SER A 58 21.78 30.38 -3.30
CA SER A 58 21.55 29.44 -4.40
C SER A 58 21.06 28.05 -3.95
N ALA A 59 21.00 27.81 -2.63
CA ALA A 59 20.64 26.55 -2.00
C ALA A 59 19.23 26.01 -2.35
N THR A 60 18.32 26.90 -2.79
CA THR A 60 16.95 26.50 -3.17
C THR A 60 16.85 25.94 -4.59
N ARG A 61 17.91 26.05 -5.40
CA ARG A 61 17.95 25.52 -6.77
C ARG A 61 18.06 24.00 -6.71
N GLN A 62 17.11 23.32 -7.32
CA GLN A 62 17.05 21.86 -7.36
C GLN A 62 17.43 21.33 -8.73
N VAL A 63 16.97 22.01 -9.79
CA VAL A 63 17.25 21.63 -11.17
C VAL A 63 17.74 22.84 -11.93
N SER A 64 18.87 22.68 -12.59
CA SER A 64 19.48 23.64 -13.49
C SER A 64 18.99 23.37 -14.91
N VAL A 65 18.68 24.44 -15.63
CA VAL A 65 18.17 24.37 -17.00
C VAL A 65 18.99 25.27 -17.90
N VAL A 66 19.58 24.69 -18.94
CA VAL A 66 20.33 25.41 -19.97
C VAL A 66 19.67 25.16 -21.32
N ALA A 67 19.27 26.22 -22.00
CA ALA A 67 18.73 26.14 -23.36
C ALA A 67 19.65 26.86 -24.34
N TYR A 68 20.05 26.16 -25.39
CA TYR A 68 20.98 26.66 -26.39
C TYR A 68 20.22 27.33 -27.54
N LEU A 69 20.49 28.62 -27.78
CA LEU A 69 19.76 29.43 -28.76
C LEU A 69 20.43 29.44 -30.15
N ASN A 70 21.67 28.99 -30.24
CA ASN A 70 22.42 28.86 -31.49
C ASN A 70 23.40 27.70 -31.43
N ASP A 71 23.89 27.31 -32.61
CA ASP A 71 24.93 26.30 -32.75
C ASP A 71 26.31 26.93 -32.55
N VAL A 72 27.22 26.19 -31.91
CA VAL A 72 28.67 26.48 -31.87
C VAL A 72 29.40 25.20 -32.29
N ALA A 73 30.11 25.26 -33.41
CA ALA A 73 30.73 24.09 -34.04
C ALA A 73 31.99 23.59 -33.32
N VAL A 74 32.74 24.50 -32.69
CA VAL A 74 33.97 24.23 -31.94
C VAL A 74 33.94 25.00 -30.62
N GLY A 75 34.15 24.27 -29.51
CA GLY A 75 34.05 24.77 -28.14
C GLY A 75 32.61 24.99 -27.67
N GLY A 76 32.45 25.64 -26.51
CA GLY A 76 31.12 26.05 -26.01
C GLY A 76 30.32 24.93 -25.33
N GLU A 77 30.89 23.75 -25.14
CA GLU A 77 30.19 22.63 -24.48
C GLU A 77 29.92 22.93 -23.00
N THR A 78 28.85 22.36 -22.45
CA THR A 78 28.68 22.25 -21.00
C THR A 78 29.22 20.90 -20.57
N VAL A 79 30.29 20.88 -19.78
CA VAL A 79 31.03 19.68 -19.39
C VAL A 79 30.75 19.40 -17.93
N PHE A 80 30.39 18.17 -17.61
CA PHE A 80 30.22 17.72 -16.23
C PHE A 80 31.47 16.97 -15.80
N THR A 81 32.31 17.58 -14.98
CA THR A 81 33.67 17.09 -14.68
C THR A 81 33.70 15.78 -13.91
N ALA A 82 32.68 15.51 -13.10
CA ALA A 82 32.52 14.26 -12.35
C ALA A 82 32.00 13.10 -13.19
N PHE A 83 31.58 13.36 -14.44
CA PHE A 83 30.99 12.37 -15.34
C PHE A 83 31.73 12.37 -16.68
N ASP A 84 31.76 11.26 -17.40
CA ASP A 84 32.29 11.26 -18.77
C ASP A 84 31.22 11.77 -19.76
N TYR A 85 30.75 13.01 -19.54
CA TYR A 85 29.64 13.60 -20.28
C TYR A 85 29.83 15.09 -20.56
N ALA A 86 29.59 15.47 -21.81
CA ALA A 86 29.60 16.86 -22.27
C ALA A 86 28.47 17.10 -23.27
N GLN A 87 27.68 18.15 -23.03
CA GLN A 87 26.62 18.59 -23.93
C GLN A 87 27.14 19.68 -24.87
N ARG A 88 27.06 19.43 -26.18
CA ARG A 88 27.39 20.43 -27.21
C ARG A 88 26.37 21.56 -27.26
N CYS A 89 26.82 22.72 -27.70
CA CYS A 89 25.95 23.89 -27.94
C CYS A 89 25.19 23.70 -29.26
N GLU A 90 24.07 23.00 -29.19
CA GLU A 90 23.21 22.68 -30.32
C GLU A 90 21.87 23.41 -30.19
N LYS A 91 21.51 24.19 -31.21
CA LYS A 91 20.32 25.04 -31.18
C LYS A 91 19.06 24.20 -30.96
N GLY A 92 18.25 24.63 -30.00
CA GLY A 92 16.97 23.99 -29.67
C GLY A 92 17.09 22.91 -28.60
N THR A 93 18.31 22.57 -28.15
CA THR A 93 18.51 21.63 -27.05
C THR A 93 18.20 22.29 -25.71
N LEU A 94 17.48 21.57 -24.86
CA LEU A 94 17.31 21.87 -23.43
C LEU A 94 18.04 20.81 -22.60
N LEU A 95 18.90 21.25 -21.72
CA LEU A 95 19.63 20.41 -20.78
C LEU A 95 19.08 20.62 -19.37
N PHE A 96 18.66 19.52 -18.73
CA PHE A 96 18.21 19.48 -17.34
C PHE A 96 19.18 18.64 -16.50
N PHE A 97 19.58 19.14 -15.35
CA PHE A 97 20.41 18.39 -14.40
C PHE A 97 20.23 18.88 -12.96
N PRO A 98 20.45 18.04 -11.93
CA PRO A 98 20.36 18.48 -10.55
C PRO A 98 21.39 19.57 -10.22
N SER A 99 21.00 20.58 -9.46
CA SER A 99 21.86 21.73 -9.16
C SER A 99 22.88 21.47 -8.04
N ASN A 100 22.84 20.30 -7.38
CA ASN A 100 23.63 20.00 -6.19
C ASN A 100 25.11 19.72 -6.49
N TYR A 101 25.91 19.61 -5.41
CA TYR A 101 27.37 19.44 -5.47
C TYR A 101 27.85 18.16 -6.19
N LEU A 102 27.00 17.19 -6.51
CA LEU A 102 27.43 16.02 -7.28
C LEU A 102 27.52 16.32 -8.78
N PHE A 103 26.92 17.41 -9.25
CA PHE A 103 26.82 17.80 -10.65
C PHE A 103 27.66 19.06 -10.94
N HIS A 104 28.92 19.03 -10.50
CA HIS A 104 29.89 20.03 -10.90
C HIS A 104 30.03 20.07 -12.43
N HIS A 105 29.98 21.29 -12.96
CA HIS A 105 30.06 21.50 -14.39
C HIS A 105 30.78 22.81 -14.71
N LEU A 106 31.23 22.93 -15.95
CA LEU A 106 31.80 24.13 -16.51
C LEU A 106 31.30 24.34 -17.94
N ALA A 107 31.23 25.59 -18.36
CA ALA A 107 31.12 25.92 -19.78
C ALA A 107 32.54 25.94 -20.37
N ARG A 108 32.79 25.20 -21.45
CA ARG A 108 34.00 25.41 -22.25
C ARG A 108 33.88 26.74 -23.00
N PRO A 109 34.98 27.48 -23.18
CA PRO A 109 34.99 28.66 -24.02
C PRO A 109 34.49 28.31 -25.44
N PRO A 110 33.57 29.09 -26.02
CA PRO A 110 33.23 28.93 -27.42
C PRO A 110 34.40 29.41 -28.30
N GLU A 111 34.69 28.72 -29.41
CA GLU A 111 35.81 29.09 -30.29
C GLU A 111 35.32 29.52 -31.68
N SER A 112 34.37 28.78 -32.25
CA SER A 112 33.86 29.02 -33.60
C SER A 112 32.87 30.18 -33.75
N GLY A 113 32.36 30.73 -32.65
CA GLY A 113 31.34 31.79 -32.65
C GLY A 113 30.67 31.97 -31.29
N PRO A 114 29.92 33.05 -31.05
CA PRO A 114 29.32 33.32 -29.74
C PRO A 114 28.35 32.22 -29.30
N LYS A 115 28.39 31.84 -28.02
CA LYS A 115 27.40 30.94 -27.41
C LYS A 115 26.32 31.78 -26.76
N ILE A 116 25.07 31.62 -27.19
CA ILE A 116 23.90 32.28 -26.61
C ILE A 116 23.05 31.22 -25.93
N VAL A 117 22.87 31.35 -24.62
CA VAL A 117 22.06 30.42 -23.83
C VAL A 117 21.05 31.16 -22.98
N VAL A 118 19.94 30.49 -22.69
CA VAL A 118 19.05 30.86 -21.59
C VAL A 118 19.34 29.92 -20.43
N VAL A 119 19.68 30.49 -19.28
CA VAL A 119 19.91 29.76 -18.03
C VAL A 119 18.81 30.11 -17.04
N THR A 120 18.25 29.09 -16.42
CA THR A 120 17.26 29.24 -15.35
C THR A 120 17.36 28.08 -14.38
N TRP A 121 16.75 28.23 -13.22
CA TRP A 121 16.68 27.18 -12.21
C TRP A 121 15.26 26.89 -11.80
N ILE A 122 15.01 25.68 -11.34
CA ILE A 122 13.75 25.25 -10.76
C ILE A 122 13.98 25.02 -9.27
N HIS A 123 13.12 25.61 -8.45
CA HIS A 123 13.15 25.58 -7.00
C HIS A 123 11.96 24.80 -6.45
N PHE A 124 12.02 24.53 -5.14
CA PHE A 124 10.85 24.18 -4.33
C PHE A 124 9.71 25.18 -4.52
N GLY A 125 8.48 24.67 -4.47
CA GLY A 125 7.26 25.39 -4.84
C GLY A 125 6.69 26.46 -3.91
N ASN A 126 7.36 26.84 -2.82
CA ASN A 126 6.71 27.58 -1.74
C ASN A 126 6.88 29.12 -1.83
N ASP A 127 6.30 29.76 -2.86
CA ASP A 127 6.20 31.23 -3.05
C ASP A 127 7.52 32.02 -2.94
N GLY A 128 8.64 31.33 -3.11
CA GLY A 128 9.97 31.91 -2.98
C GLY A 128 10.42 32.22 -1.55
N LYS A 129 9.69 31.74 -0.55
CA LYS A 129 10.21 31.63 0.81
C LYS A 129 11.02 30.33 0.89
N PRO A 130 12.31 30.38 1.28
CA PRO A 130 13.09 29.17 1.46
C PRO A 130 12.48 28.37 2.62
N THR A 131 11.78 27.27 2.33
CA THR A 131 11.31 26.34 3.37
C THR A 131 12.43 25.49 3.94
N TYR A 132 13.57 25.39 3.23
CA TYR A 132 14.76 24.72 3.73
C TYR A 132 16.01 25.52 3.36
N LEU A 133 16.80 25.86 4.39
CA LEU A 133 18.17 26.32 4.23
C LEU A 133 19.01 25.05 4.11
N THR A 134 19.65 24.79 2.97
CA THR A 134 20.74 23.81 2.93
C THR A 134 21.93 24.46 3.61
N VAL A 135 22.01 24.22 4.91
CA VAL A 135 23.16 24.54 5.73
C VAL A 135 24.04 23.31 5.66
N PRO A 136 25.38 23.43 5.59
CA PRO A 136 26.24 22.27 5.82
C PRO A 136 25.67 21.48 6.99
N LEU A 137 25.51 20.15 6.84
CA LEU A 137 24.74 19.30 7.77
C LEU A 137 25.14 19.50 9.26
N GLY A 138 26.31 20.08 9.51
CA GLY A 138 26.79 20.46 10.83
C GLY A 138 26.35 21.84 11.37
N MET A 139 25.98 22.86 10.59
CA MET A 139 25.91 24.25 11.11
C MET A 139 24.54 24.68 11.65
N LYS A 140 23.42 24.11 11.17
CA LYS A 140 22.05 24.42 11.68
C LYS A 140 21.50 23.42 12.70
N ARG A 141 22.20 22.30 12.90
CA ARG A 141 21.97 21.35 14.00
C ARG A 141 23.12 21.41 15.01
N ASP A 142 24.02 22.38 14.85
CA ASP A 142 24.96 22.69 15.92
C ASP A 142 24.14 23.30 17.06
N ARG A 143 23.96 22.49 18.11
CA ARG A 143 23.19 22.87 19.29
C ARG A 143 23.74 24.13 19.92
N ASP A 144 25.06 24.35 19.87
CA ASP A 144 25.69 25.53 20.46
C ASP A 144 25.37 26.80 19.66
N PHE A 145 25.36 26.69 18.33
CA PHE A 145 24.96 27.79 17.45
C PHE A 145 23.48 28.15 17.65
N LEU A 146 22.59 27.16 17.60
CA LEU A 146 21.15 27.37 17.78
C LEU A 146 20.83 27.93 19.17
N LEU A 147 21.50 27.43 20.21
CA LEU A 147 21.35 27.95 21.57
C LEU A 147 21.78 29.42 21.64
N ALA A 148 22.93 29.78 21.06
CA ALA A 148 23.40 31.16 21.02
C ALA A 148 22.44 32.09 20.23
N GLU A 149 21.81 31.61 19.15
CA GLU A 149 20.79 32.38 18.42
C GLU A 149 19.50 32.55 19.24
N VAL A 150 19.06 31.52 19.96
CA VAL A 150 17.92 31.63 20.89
C VAL A 150 18.23 32.59 22.04
N GLU A 151 19.44 32.59 22.57
CA GLU A 151 19.87 33.55 23.60
C GLU A 151 19.85 35.00 23.08
N ARG A 152 20.23 35.22 21.82
CA ARG A 152 20.18 36.54 21.16
C ARG A 152 18.74 36.98 20.87
N ASN A 153 17.87 36.07 20.47
CA ASN A 153 16.46 36.35 20.19
C ASN A 153 15.53 35.25 20.74
N PRO A 154 15.15 35.32 22.02
CA PRO A 154 14.34 34.28 22.68
C PRO A 154 12.89 34.16 22.18
N THR A 155 12.47 35.07 21.30
CA THR A 155 11.12 35.10 20.71
C THR A 155 11.08 34.59 19.26
N ASP A 156 12.23 34.22 18.69
CA ASP A 156 12.27 33.61 17.36
C ASP A 156 11.78 32.16 17.42
N ALA A 157 10.47 32.01 17.19
CA ALA A 157 9.79 30.72 17.20
C ALA A 157 10.44 29.70 16.26
N LYS A 158 11.02 30.12 15.13
CA LYS A 158 11.66 29.19 14.19
C LYS A 158 12.94 28.61 14.77
N THR A 159 13.82 29.45 15.30
CA THR A 159 15.09 29.00 15.89
C THR A 159 14.85 28.13 17.13
N VAL A 160 13.85 28.47 17.96
CA VAL A 160 13.45 27.63 19.10
C VAL A 160 12.93 26.26 18.65
N PHE A 161 12.14 26.21 17.57
CA PHE A 161 11.66 24.96 16.98
C PHE A 161 12.82 24.10 16.45
N ASP A 162 13.74 24.70 15.70
CA ASP A 162 14.92 24.04 15.14
C ASP A 162 15.83 23.50 16.27
N LEU A 163 15.99 24.24 17.38
CA LEU A 163 16.72 23.80 18.58
C LEU A 163 16.06 22.59 19.27
N ALA A 164 14.74 22.63 19.44
CA ALA A 164 13.99 21.51 20.02
C ALA A 164 14.13 20.24 19.16
N HIS A 165 14.06 20.36 17.84
CA HIS A 165 14.31 19.26 16.90
C HIS A 165 15.73 18.71 17.04
N SER A 166 16.72 19.60 17.09
CA SER A 166 18.11 19.18 17.21
C SER A 166 18.38 18.38 18.49
N TYR A 167 17.75 18.75 19.61
CA TYR A 167 17.84 17.96 20.84
C TYR A 167 17.14 16.60 20.70
N PHE A 168 15.92 16.60 20.14
CA PHE A 168 15.14 15.37 19.95
C PHE A 168 15.84 14.36 19.02
N ASP A 169 16.38 14.81 17.89
CA ASP A 169 17.13 14.00 16.93
C ASP A 169 18.44 13.43 17.51
N SER A 170 18.92 14.01 18.62
CA SER A 170 20.12 13.56 19.34
C SER A 170 19.81 12.75 20.61
N ASP A 171 18.55 12.34 20.79
CA ASP A 171 18.02 11.63 21.95
C ASP A 171 18.15 12.36 23.30
N ASP A 172 18.43 13.68 23.28
CA ASP A 172 18.42 14.54 24.47
C ASP A 172 16.99 15.02 24.73
N PHE A 173 16.15 14.07 25.17
CA PHE A 173 14.73 14.30 25.39
C PHE A 173 14.46 15.30 26.52
N ALA A 174 15.36 15.44 27.49
CA ALA A 174 15.23 16.40 28.58
C ALA A 174 15.24 17.85 28.05
N ASN A 175 16.22 18.18 27.20
CA ASN A 175 16.27 19.49 26.56
C ASN A 175 15.21 19.63 25.46
N ALA A 176 14.91 18.57 24.70
CA ALA A 176 13.84 18.60 23.70
C ALA A 176 12.50 18.98 24.34
N ARG A 177 12.12 18.32 25.44
CA ARG A 177 10.89 18.62 26.20
C ARG A 177 10.83 20.09 26.62
N LYS A 178 11.93 20.62 27.18
CA LYS A 178 12.04 22.03 27.60
C LYS A 178 11.82 22.98 26.43
N TRP A 179 12.50 22.75 25.31
CA TRP A 179 12.45 23.66 24.17
C TRP A 179 11.16 23.55 23.35
N TYR A 180 10.54 22.36 23.28
CA TYR A 180 9.21 22.21 22.71
C TYR A 180 8.12 22.88 23.55
N ALA A 181 8.21 22.80 24.89
CA ALA A 181 7.32 23.57 25.78
C ALA A 181 7.43 25.06 25.49
N ARG A 182 8.67 25.58 25.46
CA ARG A 182 8.91 26.98 25.11
C ARG A 182 8.40 27.34 23.72
N ARG A 183 8.57 26.46 22.74
CA ARG A 183 8.07 26.68 21.39
C ARG A 183 6.55 26.80 21.35
N ALA A 184 5.83 25.95 22.07
CA ALA A 184 4.37 26.00 22.12
C ALA A 184 3.87 27.33 22.72
N GLU A 185 4.52 27.86 23.74
CA GLU A 185 4.18 29.15 24.37
C GLU A 185 4.33 30.35 23.42
N LEU A 186 5.27 30.30 22.48
CA LEU A 186 5.51 31.39 21.52
C LEU A 186 4.37 31.56 20.49
N GLY A 187 3.43 30.61 20.39
CA GLY A 187 2.30 30.68 19.47
C GLY A 187 2.70 30.64 18.00
N GLY A 188 1.99 31.39 17.15
CA GLY A 188 2.24 31.42 15.70
C GLY A 188 1.45 30.37 14.94
N SER A 189 2.12 29.60 14.06
CA SER A 189 1.45 28.54 13.27
C SER A 189 0.82 27.49 14.19
N ALA A 190 -0.48 27.26 14.05
CA ALA A 190 -1.20 26.24 14.81
C ALA A 190 -0.61 24.84 14.58
N GLU A 191 -0.13 24.55 13.37
CA GLU A 191 0.53 23.28 13.07
C GLU A 191 1.83 23.10 13.88
N GLU A 192 2.68 24.12 13.91
CA GLU A 192 3.96 24.04 14.64
C GLU A 192 3.76 24.01 16.15
N VAL A 193 2.73 24.70 16.66
CA VAL A 193 2.33 24.62 18.08
C VAL A 193 1.87 23.21 18.40
N TYR A 194 0.94 22.65 17.62
CA TYR A 194 0.50 21.26 17.74
C TYR A 194 1.69 20.29 17.73
N TYR A 195 2.56 20.40 16.72
CA TYR A 195 3.69 19.52 16.54
C TYR A 195 4.65 19.59 17.73
N SER A 196 4.86 20.78 18.29
CA SER A 196 5.67 20.98 19.49
C SER A 196 5.04 20.31 20.71
N LEU A 197 3.72 20.46 20.92
CA LEU A 197 3.01 19.77 22.00
C LEU A 197 3.10 18.24 21.86
N TYR A 198 2.95 17.72 20.64
CA TYR A 198 3.08 16.29 20.37
C TYR A 198 4.51 15.77 20.64
N ARG A 199 5.54 16.47 20.16
CA ARG A 199 6.94 16.09 20.41
C ARG A 199 7.35 16.24 21.87
N LEU A 200 6.79 17.21 22.59
CA LEU A 200 6.93 17.32 24.04
C LEU A 200 6.41 16.05 24.72
N ALA A 201 5.19 15.62 24.40
CA ALA A 201 4.61 14.40 24.97
C ALA A 201 5.43 13.14 24.63
N GLN A 202 5.97 13.05 23.41
CA GLN A 202 6.89 11.96 23.06
C GLN A 202 8.21 12.02 23.83
N ALA A 203 8.76 13.21 24.07
CA ALA A 203 9.96 13.37 24.88
C ALA A 203 9.72 12.92 26.32
N MET A 204 8.55 13.24 26.90
CA MET A 204 8.13 12.72 28.22
C MET A 204 8.06 11.19 28.24
N ALA A 205 7.47 10.58 27.20
CA ALA A 205 7.40 9.12 27.07
C ALA A 205 8.80 8.49 27.01
N ASN A 206 9.72 9.03 26.21
CA ASN A 206 11.09 8.53 26.10
C ASN A 206 11.93 8.72 27.38
N LEU A 207 11.60 9.73 28.21
CA LEU A 207 12.21 9.93 29.52
C LEU A 207 11.66 8.98 30.59
N GLY A 208 10.61 8.19 30.28
CA GLY A 208 9.96 7.33 31.26
C GLY A 208 9.22 8.11 32.35
N GLU A 209 8.70 9.29 32.02
CA GLU A 209 7.88 10.07 32.95
C GLU A 209 6.58 9.32 33.32
N PRO A 210 5.95 9.65 34.46
CA PRO A 210 4.72 8.98 34.87
C PRO A 210 3.68 8.99 33.75
N TRP A 211 3.08 7.82 33.49
CA TRP A 211 2.13 7.67 32.40
C TRP A 211 0.95 8.64 32.45
N PRO A 212 0.31 8.93 33.60
CA PRO A 212 -0.80 9.89 33.65
C PRO A 212 -0.43 11.27 33.11
N ASP A 213 0.77 11.76 33.42
CA ASP A 213 1.26 13.07 32.97
C ASP A 213 1.59 13.04 31.46
N THR A 214 2.20 11.94 31.00
CA THR A 214 2.53 11.74 29.57
C THR A 214 1.27 11.60 28.72
N GLN A 215 0.27 10.85 29.21
CA GLN A 215 -1.02 10.70 28.56
C GLN A 215 -1.75 12.04 28.47
N ASP A 216 -1.78 12.81 29.56
CA ASP A 216 -2.38 14.15 29.56
C ASP A 216 -1.70 15.06 28.54
N ALA A 217 -0.38 15.04 28.43
CA ALA A 217 0.34 15.80 27.41
C ALA A 217 -0.06 15.41 25.96
N PHE A 218 -0.22 14.11 25.67
CA PHE A 218 -0.73 13.66 24.37
C PHE A 218 -2.19 14.11 24.15
N LEU A 219 -3.04 14.04 25.16
CA LEU A 219 -4.43 14.48 25.09
C LEU A 219 -4.54 16.00 24.91
N GLN A 220 -3.66 16.80 25.53
CA GLN A 220 -3.57 18.24 25.32
C GLN A 220 -3.16 18.57 23.87
N ALA A 221 -2.17 17.85 23.32
CA ALA A 221 -1.79 17.99 21.92
C ALA A 221 -2.97 17.67 20.98
N TRP A 222 -3.69 16.57 21.25
CA TRP A 222 -4.88 16.21 20.48
C TRP A 222 -6.02 17.23 20.63
N ALA A 223 -6.32 17.67 21.85
CA ALA A 223 -7.38 18.65 22.10
C ALA A 223 -7.10 20.00 21.41
N PHE A 224 -5.82 20.39 21.30
CA PHE A 224 -5.40 21.55 20.55
C PHE A 224 -5.65 21.40 19.04
N ARG A 225 -5.45 20.19 18.49
CA ARG A 225 -5.72 19.90 17.07
C ARG A 225 -6.38 18.52 16.87
N PRO A 226 -7.70 18.40 17.07
CA PRO A 226 -8.38 17.11 17.17
C PRO A 226 -8.50 16.35 15.85
N THR A 227 -8.06 16.95 14.74
CA THR A 227 -7.95 16.32 13.42
C THR A 227 -6.72 15.43 13.28
N ARG A 228 -5.82 15.42 14.27
CA ARG A 228 -4.52 14.73 14.21
C ARG A 228 -4.55 13.40 14.93
N ALA A 229 -4.20 12.32 14.25
CA ALA A 229 -4.29 10.96 14.80
C ALA A 229 -3.09 10.57 15.68
N GLU A 230 -1.94 11.23 15.51
CA GLU A 230 -0.68 10.77 16.11
C GLU A 230 -0.68 10.68 17.64
N PRO A 231 -1.29 11.60 18.41
CA PRO A 231 -1.30 11.50 19.87
C PRO A 231 -2.16 10.34 20.35
N LEU A 232 -3.33 10.13 19.73
CA LEU A 232 -4.21 9.02 20.06
C LEU A 232 -3.56 7.67 19.71
N TYR A 233 -2.88 7.59 18.56
CA TYR A 233 -2.12 6.41 18.18
C TYR A 233 -1.01 6.09 19.19
N GLN A 234 -0.26 7.08 19.67
CA GLN A 234 0.78 6.85 20.69
C GLN A 234 0.19 6.36 22.02
N ILE A 235 -0.95 6.91 22.44
CA ILE A 235 -1.69 6.43 23.61
C ILE A 235 -2.13 4.97 23.42
N ALA A 236 -2.64 4.61 22.25
CA ALA A 236 -3.04 3.25 21.94
C ALA A 236 -1.86 2.27 22.04
N VAL A 237 -0.72 2.60 21.43
CA VAL A 237 0.51 1.80 21.45
C VAL A 237 1.01 1.57 22.87
N HIS A 238 0.96 2.60 23.72
CA HIS A 238 1.29 2.46 25.14
C HIS A 238 0.39 1.41 25.81
N TYR A 239 -0.94 1.58 25.71
CA TYR A 239 -1.87 0.66 26.36
C TYR A 239 -1.78 -0.76 25.82
N ARG A 240 -1.54 -0.97 24.51
CA ARG A 240 -1.26 -2.31 23.97
C ARG A 240 0.01 -2.92 24.56
N THR A 241 1.07 -2.13 24.71
CA THR A 241 2.35 -2.61 25.28
C THR A 241 2.20 -2.99 26.75
N GLU A 242 1.38 -2.26 27.50
CA GLU A 242 0.98 -2.58 28.88
C GLU A 242 -0.15 -3.63 28.97
N GLN A 243 -0.53 -4.25 27.85
CA GLN A 243 -1.58 -5.28 27.74
C GLN A 243 -2.98 -4.81 28.22
N GLN A 244 -3.20 -3.49 28.30
CA GLN A 244 -4.49 -2.87 28.59
C GLN A 244 -5.29 -2.68 27.29
N TYR A 245 -5.54 -3.80 26.60
CA TYR A 245 -6.09 -3.82 25.24
C TYR A 245 -7.44 -3.11 25.10
N GLN A 246 -8.28 -3.10 26.15
CA GLN A 246 -9.56 -2.39 26.13
C GLN A 246 -9.38 -0.88 25.95
N LEU A 247 -8.40 -0.28 26.63
CA LEU A 247 -8.08 1.13 26.48
C LEU A 247 -7.34 1.37 25.16
N GLY A 248 -6.39 0.50 24.81
CA GLY A 248 -5.70 0.55 23.52
C GLY A 248 -6.67 0.58 22.34
N TYR A 249 -7.70 -0.26 22.36
CA TYR A 249 -8.75 -0.31 21.36
C TYR A 249 -9.50 1.02 21.21
N LEU A 250 -9.93 1.65 22.32
CA LEU A 250 -10.68 2.90 22.28
C LEU A 250 -9.90 4.03 21.60
N PHE A 251 -8.61 4.14 21.91
CA PHE A 251 -7.74 5.15 21.31
C PHE A 251 -7.38 4.81 19.85
N ALA A 252 -7.09 3.55 19.54
CA ALA A 252 -6.76 3.10 18.20
C ALA A 252 -7.93 3.25 17.23
N GLU A 253 -9.14 2.86 17.64
CA GLU A 253 -10.36 3.04 16.85
C GLU A 253 -10.59 4.51 16.52
N ARG A 254 -10.44 5.40 17.51
CA ARG A 254 -10.59 6.83 17.26
C ARG A 254 -9.52 7.37 16.33
N ALA A 255 -8.26 6.94 16.48
CA ALA A 255 -7.16 7.33 15.60
C ALA A 255 -7.39 6.84 14.16
N ALA A 256 -7.85 5.60 13.98
CA ALA A 256 -8.08 4.98 12.68
C ALA A 256 -9.24 5.59 11.89
N GLN A 257 -10.15 6.30 12.55
CA GLN A 257 -11.27 7.02 11.92
C GLN A 257 -10.87 8.42 11.41
N LEU A 258 -9.72 8.96 11.83
CA LEU A 258 -9.30 10.29 11.41
C LEU A 258 -8.68 10.22 10.01
N PRO A 259 -9.14 11.05 9.06
CA PRO A 259 -8.59 11.08 7.71
C PRO A 259 -7.19 11.69 7.71
N LEU A 260 -6.46 11.48 6.61
CA LEU A 260 -5.21 12.19 6.35
C LEU A 260 -5.45 13.72 6.46
N PRO A 261 -4.61 14.49 7.15
CA PRO A 261 -4.77 15.94 7.22
C PRO A 261 -4.45 16.60 5.86
N ASP A 262 -5.42 17.26 5.24
CA ASP A 262 -5.24 17.91 3.93
C ASP A 262 -4.42 19.23 3.98
N ASP A 263 -4.50 19.95 5.11
CA ASP A 263 -3.94 21.30 5.27
C ASP A 263 -2.58 21.34 5.97
N ASP A 264 -2.08 20.21 6.48
CA ASP A 264 -0.82 20.14 7.21
C ASP A 264 0.33 19.62 6.33
N ILE A 265 1.56 19.97 6.71
CA ILE A 265 2.77 19.58 5.98
C ILE A 265 3.65 18.61 6.78
N HIS A 266 3.51 18.56 8.11
CA HIS A 266 4.27 17.68 8.99
C HIS A 266 3.36 16.66 9.68
N TYR A 267 3.19 15.48 9.09
CA TYR A 267 2.46 14.36 9.69
C TYR A 267 3.10 13.00 9.32
N ASP A 268 2.87 11.99 10.14
CA ASP A 268 3.28 10.61 9.84
C ASP A 268 2.16 9.92 9.05
N ARG A 269 2.31 9.88 7.71
CA ARG A 269 1.32 9.31 6.79
C ARG A 269 0.94 7.87 7.15
N ASP A 270 1.90 7.07 7.61
CA ASP A 270 1.68 5.65 7.94
C ASP A 270 0.64 5.47 9.05
N ILE A 271 0.56 6.42 10.00
CA ILE A 271 -0.42 6.37 11.08
C ILE A 271 -1.85 6.37 10.53
N TYR A 272 -2.10 7.21 9.52
CA TYR A 272 -3.42 7.37 8.91
C TYR A 272 -3.73 6.27 7.90
N THR A 273 -2.73 5.80 7.15
CA THR A 273 -2.96 4.83 6.07
C THR A 273 -3.05 3.40 6.56
N TRP A 274 -2.30 3.01 7.60
CA TRP A 274 -2.31 1.62 8.07
C TRP A 274 -2.02 1.38 9.55
N ARG A 275 -1.14 2.13 10.23
CA ARG A 275 -0.70 1.77 11.60
C ARG A 275 -1.81 1.89 12.63
N ALA A 276 -2.66 2.92 12.56
CA ALA A 276 -3.77 3.05 13.51
C ALA A 276 -4.79 1.90 13.35
N ILE A 277 -5.03 1.46 12.10
CA ILE A 277 -5.90 0.32 11.81
C ILE A 277 -5.26 -1.00 12.29
N ASP A 278 -3.96 -1.18 12.12
CA ASP A 278 -3.21 -2.35 12.63
C ASP A 278 -3.29 -2.42 14.15
N GLU A 279 -3.07 -1.29 14.82
CA GLU A 279 -3.17 -1.17 16.28
C GLU A 279 -4.59 -1.47 16.79
N GLN A 280 -5.63 -0.98 16.08
CA GLN A 280 -7.02 -1.31 16.38
C GLN A 280 -7.27 -2.81 16.21
N ALA A 281 -6.80 -3.42 15.13
CA ALA A 281 -7.00 -4.84 14.85
C ALA A 281 -6.35 -5.73 15.91
N VAL A 282 -5.11 -5.40 16.32
CA VAL A 282 -4.42 -6.12 17.39
C VAL A 282 -5.21 -6.00 18.70
N CYS A 283 -5.58 -4.79 19.12
CA CYS A 283 -6.33 -4.62 20.37
C CYS A 283 -7.69 -5.33 20.31
N ALA A 284 -8.41 -5.24 19.18
CA ALA A 284 -9.69 -5.92 18.96
C ALA A 284 -9.58 -7.43 19.14
N ALA A 285 -8.53 -8.05 18.60
CA ALA A 285 -8.28 -9.48 18.73
C ALA A 285 -8.12 -9.90 20.21
N TRP A 286 -7.35 -9.13 20.99
CA TRP A 286 -7.09 -9.44 22.40
C TRP A 286 -8.29 -9.24 23.33
N ILE A 287 -9.29 -8.45 22.93
CA ILE A 287 -10.54 -8.26 23.69
C ILE A 287 -11.69 -9.14 23.17
N GLY A 288 -11.40 -10.12 22.30
CA GLY A 288 -12.39 -11.07 21.78
C GLY A 288 -13.24 -10.56 20.62
N LYS A 289 -12.96 -9.37 20.06
CA LYS A 289 -13.62 -8.84 18.85
C LYS A 289 -13.01 -9.45 17.59
N HIS A 290 -13.00 -10.78 17.50
CA HIS A 290 -12.31 -11.55 16.47
C HIS A 290 -12.79 -11.24 15.05
N ALA A 291 -14.10 -11.12 14.82
CA ALA A 291 -14.64 -10.81 13.49
C ALA A 291 -14.20 -9.42 12.99
N GLU A 292 -14.16 -8.42 13.88
CA GLU A 292 -13.69 -7.07 13.55
C GLU A 292 -12.19 -7.09 13.27
N ALA A 293 -11.38 -7.70 14.15
CA ALA A 293 -9.94 -7.81 13.97
C ALA A 293 -9.58 -8.49 12.64
N PHE A 294 -10.27 -9.58 12.31
CA PHE A 294 -10.12 -10.31 11.06
C PHE A 294 -10.40 -9.42 9.85
N ALA A 295 -11.54 -8.71 9.84
CA ALA A 295 -11.92 -7.80 8.76
C ALA A 295 -10.94 -6.63 8.59
N LEU A 296 -10.48 -6.03 9.69
CA LEU A 296 -9.49 -4.95 9.66
C LEU A 296 -8.16 -5.41 9.07
N CYS A 297 -7.66 -6.59 9.48
CA CYS A 297 -6.43 -7.15 8.92
C CYS A 297 -6.56 -7.44 7.42
N ARG A 298 -7.70 -8.00 6.97
CA ARG A 298 -7.93 -8.23 5.53
C ARG A 298 -7.98 -6.93 4.73
N ARG A 299 -8.61 -5.88 5.27
CA ARG A 299 -8.58 -4.53 4.66
C ARG A 299 -7.16 -4.00 4.52
N LEU A 300 -6.30 -4.22 5.53
CA LEU A 300 -4.89 -3.85 5.46
C LEU A 300 -4.13 -4.66 4.40
N LEU A 301 -4.30 -5.98 4.35
CA LEU A 301 -3.65 -6.83 3.34
C LEU A 301 -4.07 -6.47 1.91
N ALA A 302 -5.28 -5.95 1.73
CA ALA A 302 -5.73 -5.44 0.44
C ALA A 302 -5.01 -4.14 0.00
N SER A 303 -4.54 -3.33 0.96
CA SER A 303 -3.98 -2.00 0.72
C SER A 303 -2.55 -2.03 0.19
N PRO A 304 -2.22 -1.29 -0.90
CA PRO A 304 -0.84 -1.15 -1.38
C PRO A 304 0.03 -0.27 -0.46
N GLU A 305 -0.59 0.42 0.51
CA GLU A 305 0.11 1.31 1.46
C GLU A 305 0.86 0.54 2.56
N VAL A 306 0.57 -0.76 2.73
CA VAL A 306 1.23 -1.59 3.73
C VAL A 306 2.58 -2.08 3.18
N PRO A 307 3.70 -1.77 3.85
CA PRO A 307 5.02 -2.26 3.46
C PRO A 307 5.10 -3.79 3.46
N GLU A 308 5.87 -4.37 2.54
CA GLU A 308 5.96 -5.82 2.35
C GLU A 308 6.42 -6.53 3.63
N GLU A 309 7.38 -5.94 4.36
CA GLU A 309 7.89 -6.45 5.63
C GLU A 309 6.83 -6.49 6.75
N ARG A 310 5.75 -5.70 6.63
CA ARG A 310 4.63 -5.69 7.60
C ARG A 310 3.51 -6.66 7.23
N ARG A 311 3.36 -7.02 5.95
CA ARG A 311 2.27 -7.89 5.47
C ARG A 311 2.21 -9.23 6.21
N ARG A 312 3.35 -9.87 6.43
CA ARG A 312 3.42 -11.15 7.17
C ARG A 312 2.93 -11.03 8.61
N ALA A 313 3.30 -9.93 9.30
CA ALA A 313 2.84 -9.70 10.68
C ALA A 313 1.33 -9.47 10.72
N ILE A 314 0.78 -8.73 9.75
CA ILE A 314 -0.67 -8.50 9.64
C ILE A 314 -1.41 -9.79 9.28
N ALA A 315 -0.87 -10.63 8.41
CA ALA A 315 -1.43 -11.95 8.10
C ALA A 315 -1.43 -12.87 9.33
N LEU A 316 -0.40 -12.80 10.17
CA LEU A 316 -0.37 -13.50 11.47
C LEU A 316 -1.45 -12.96 12.42
N ASN A 317 -1.62 -11.65 12.51
CA ASN A 317 -2.68 -11.02 13.31
C ASN A 317 -4.09 -11.40 12.82
N ARG A 318 -4.31 -11.46 11.50
CA ARG A 318 -5.55 -11.98 10.89
C ARG A 318 -5.82 -13.40 11.37
N ASP A 319 -4.82 -14.26 11.23
CA ASP A 319 -4.95 -15.70 11.45
C ASP A 319 -5.09 -16.07 12.94
N PHE A 320 -4.67 -15.19 13.86
CA PHE A 320 -4.97 -15.34 15.29
C PHE A 320 -6.48 -15.46 15.56
N SER A 321 -7.31 -14.80 14.75
CA SER A 321 -8.78 -14.87 14.87
C SER A 321 -9.41 -16.02 14.09
N ALA A 322 -8.64 -16.72 13.24
CA ALA A 322 -9.18 -17.75 12.36
C ALA A 322 -9.86 -18.93 13.09
N PRO A 323 -9.35 -19.47 14.23
CA PRO A 323 -10.04 -20.53 14.96
C PRO A 323 -11.47 -20.12 15.39
N THR A 324 -11.63 -18.91 15.92
CA THR A 324 -12.94 -18.38 16.31
C THR A 324 -13.85 -18.18 15.10
N MET A 325 -13.31 -17.72 13.97
CA MET A 325 -14.06 -17.59 12.73
C MET A 325 -14.51 -18.96 12.18
N ILE A 326 -13.66 -19.99 12.27
CA ILE A 326 -13.93 -21.37 11.87
C ILE A 326 -15.05 -21.99 12.75
N GLU A 327 -15.04 -21.71 14.04
CA GLU A 327 -16.08 -22.14 14.99
C GLU A 327 -17.41 -21.44 14.71
N ALA A 328 -17.39 -20.11 14.54
CA ALA A 328 -18.59 -19.33 14.22
C ALA A 328 -19.24 -19.76 12.90
N ALA A 329 -18.44 -20.14 11.89
CA ALA A 329 -18.93 -20.62 10.60
C ALA A 329 -19.41 -22.08 10.64
N ALA A 330 -19.21 -22.83 11.73
CA ALA A 330 -19.60 -24.23 11.83
C ALA A 330 -21.10 -24.43 12.13
N GLU A 331 -21.75 -23.41 12.67
CA GLU A 331 -23.16 -23.46 13.08
C GLU A 331 -24.08 -23.68 11.87
N TYR A 332 -25.22 -24.32 12.10
CA TYR A 332 -26.19 -24.57 11.03
C TYR A 332 -26.95 -23.27 10.69
N PRO A 333 -26.89 -22.80 9.42
CA PRO A 333 -27.46 -21.51 9.05
C PRO A 333 -28.95 -21.63 8.71
N ASP A 334 -29.81 -21.82 9.73
CA ASP A 334 -31.24 -22.13 9.55
C ASP A 334 -31.96 -21.15 8.61
N ALA A 335 -31.79 -19.85 8.86
CA ALA A 335 -32.40 -18.80 8.04
C ALA A 335 -31.93 -18.79 6.58
N LEU A 336 -30.63 -19.03 6.32
CA LEU A 336 -30.09 -19.06 4.96
C LEU A 336 -30.51 -20.33 4.23
N SER A 337 -30.40 -21.49 4.89
CA SER A 337 -30.79 -22.78 4.34
C SER A 337 -32.27 -22.81 3.92
N GLY A 338 -33.16 -22.20 4.71
CA GLY A 338 -34.59 -22.10 4.38
C GLY A 338 -34.92 -21.12 3.24
N SER A 339 -34.02 -20.18 2.94
CA SER A 339 -34.21 -19.19 1.87
C SER A 339 -33.74 -19.67 0.49
N LEU A 340 -32.85 -20.67 0.46
CA LEU A 340 -32.30 -21.23 -0.76
C LEU A 340 -33.28 -22.25 -1.36
N ILE A 341 -33.37 -22.24 -2.70
CA ILE A 341 -34.25 -23.13 -3.46
C ILE A 341 -33.40 -23.87 -4.48
N ALA A 342 -33.72 -25.14 -4.73
CA ALA A 342 -33.11 -25.89 -5.82
C ALA A 342 -33.40 -25.17 -7.16
N GLY A 343 -32.35 -24.73 -7.85
CA GLY A 343 -32.51 -24.03 -9.11
C GLY A 343 -32.21 -24.90 -10.33
N SER A 344 -32.08 -24.24 -11.49
CA SER A 344 -32.02 -24.91 -12.79
C SER A 344 -30.61 -25.39 -13.13
N ARG A 345 -30.51 -26.47 -13.92
CA ARG A 345 -29.25 -26.91 -14.54
C ARG A 345 -28.59 -25.82 -15.41
N GLU A 346 -29.40 -24.92 -15.96
CA GLU A 346 -28.96 -23.79 -16.78
C GLU A 346 -28.57 -22.55 -15.95
N ALA A 347 -28.55 -22.66 -14.61
CA ALA A 347 -28.04 -21.59 -13.75
C ALA A 347 -26.62 -21.19 -14.14
N GLU A 348 -26.34 -19.88 -14.21
CA GLU A 348 -25.02 -19.37 -14.58
C GLU A 348 -23.91 -19.95 -13.68
N VAL A 349 -24.18 -20.02 -12.37
CA VAL A 349 -23.25 -20.53 -11.35
C VAL A 349 -23.84 -21.77 -10.67
N THR A 350 -23.10 -22.88 -10.73
CA THR A 350 -23.40 -24.10 -9.97
C THR A 350 -22.31 -24.34 -8.92
N VAL A 351 -22.69 -24.54 -7.66
CA VAL A 351 -21.79 -24.97 -6.59
C VAL A 351 -21.93 -26.47 -6.41
N SER A 352 -20.81 -27.17 -6.21
CA SER A 352 -20.81 -28.60 -5.90
C SER A 352 -19.92 -28.91 -4.71
N LEU A 353 -20.31 -29.91 -3.92
CA LEU A 353 -19.48 -30.46 -2.85
C LEU A 353 -19.39 -31.99 -2.95
N VAL A 354 -18.32 -32.55 -2.39
CA VAL A 354 -18.15 -34.00 -2.26
C VAL A 354 -18.51 -34.41 -0.83
N ALA A 355 -19.58 -35.19 -0.69
CA ALA A 355 -19.97 -35.76 0.59
C ALA A 355 -19.44 -37.18 0.71
N GLY A 356 -18.35 -37.35 1.46
CA GLY A 356 -17.82 -38.67 1.81
C GLY A 356 -18.70 -39.41 2.83
N PRO A 357 -18.21 -40.53 3.41
CA PRO A 357 -18.99 -41.33 4.37
C PRO A 357 -19.28 -40.59 5.69
N ASP A 358 -18.53 -39.53 6.00
CA ASP A 358 -18.78 -38.69 7.17
C ASP A 358 -19.74 -37.54 6.83
N ARG A 359 -21.01 -37.70 7.23
CA ARG A 359 -22.04 -36.65 7.12
C ARG A 359 -21.62 -35.36 7.82
N ALA A 360 -21.00 -35.44 9.00
CA ALA A 360 -20.67 -34.25 9.79
C ALA A 360 -19.65 -33.37 9.06
N ALA A 361 -18.68 -33.97 8.38
CA ALA A 361 -17.74 -33.24 7.52
C ALA A 361 -18.44 -32.52 6.35
N ALA A 362 -19.42 -33.16 5.72
CA ALA A 362 -20.22 -32.54 4.65
C ALA A 362 -21.07 -31.37 5.18
N GLU A 363 -21.69 -31.52 6.36
CA GLU A 363 -22.44 -30.46 7.03
C GLU A 363 -21.56 -29.27 7.40
N LEU A 364 -20.37 -29.51 7.95
CA LEU A 364 -19.41 -28.44 8.26
C LEU A 364 -18.96 -27.69 7.01
N THR A 365 -18.77 -28.39 5.89
CA THR A 365 -18.45 -27.78 4.59
C THR A 365 -19.59 -26.87 4.12
N LEU A 366 -20.82 -27.37 4.16
CA LEU A 366 -22.01 -26.61 3.79
C LEU A 366 -22.22 -25.39 4.69
N ASN A 367 -22.26 -25.60 6.00
CA ASN A 367 -22.47 -24.54 6.99
C ASN A 367 -21.47 -23.40 6.81
N SER A 368 -20.18 -23.75 6.75
CA SER A 368 -19.13 -22.76 6.64
C SER A 368 -19.16 -22.02 5.30
N PHE A 369 -19.39 -22.72 4.19
CA PHE A 369 -19.54 -22.06 2.90
C PHE A 369 -20.74 -21.09 2.89
N LEU A 370 -21.88 -21.51 3.43
CA LEU A 370 -23.09 -20.67 3.48
C LEU A 370 -22.91 -19.45 4.39
N HIS A 371 -22.20 -19.58 5.51
CA HIS A 371 -21.92 -18.45 6.39
C HIS A 371 -20.90 -17.47 5.79
N CYS A 372 -19.90 -17.98 5.08
CA CYS A 372 -18.81 -17.15 4.56
C CYS A 372 -19.09 -16.57 3.18
N CYS A 373 -19.90 -17.21 2.34
CA CYS A 373 -20.26 -16.69 1.03
C CYS A 373 -21.29 -15.56 1.16
N THR A 374 -20.85 -14.32 0.95
CA THR A 374 -21.69 -13.13 1.13
C THR A 374 -22.58 -12.84 -0.09
N ASP A 375 -22.31 -13.47 -1.22
CA ASP A 375 -23.02 -13.31 -2.48
C ASP A 375 -23.69 -14.62 -2.96
N LEU A 376 -24.20 -15.42 -2.00
CA LEU A 376 -24.98 -16.64 -2.26
C LEU A 376 -26.15 -16.46 -3.23
N SER A 377 -26.72 -15.26 -3.30
CA SER A 377 -27.79 -14.93 -4.26
C SER A 377 -27.40 -15.13 -5.73
N ARG A 378 -26.10 -15.19 -6.02
CA ARG A 378 -25.57 -15.52 -7.36
C ARG A 378 -25.50 -17.01 -7.64
N VAL A 379 -25.61 -17.87 -6.63
CA VAL A 379 -25.60 -19.32 -6.81
C VAL A 379 -26.99 -19.76 -7.25
N GLY A 380 -27.09 -20.28 -8.46
CA GLY A 380 -28.36 -20.76 -8.98
C GLY A 380 -28.60 -22.25 -8.73
N ARG A 381 -27.59 -23.05 -8.37
CA ARG A 381 -27.76 -24.49 -8.13
C ARG A 381 -26.69 -25.07 -7.22
N PHE A 382 -27.07 -26.03 -6.37
CA PHE A 382 -26.18 -26.78 -5.50
C PHE A 382 -26.26 -28.29 -5.77
N LEU A 383 -25.10 -28.92 -5.99
CA LEU A 383 -24.97 -30.36 -6.21
C LEU A 383 -24.13 -31.01 -5.11
N VAL A 384 -24.57 -32.18 -4.65
CA VAL A 384 -23.81 -33.06 -3.77
C VAL A 384 -23.39 -34.28 -4.56
N VAL A 385 -22.08 -34.49 -4.66
CA VAL A 385 -21.54 -35.78 -5.10
C VAL A 385 -21.56 -36.71 -3.91
N ASP A 386 -22.47 -37.68 -3.93
CA ASP A 386 -22.54 -38.74 -2.93
C ASP A 386 -21.32 -39.65 -3.11
N ALA A 387 -20.31 -39.55 -2.24
CA ALA A 387 -19.08 -40.33 -2.32
C ALA A 387 -18.98 -41.34 -1.18
N GLY A 388 -20.11 -41.90 -0.76
CA GLY A 388 -20.19 -42.97 0.23
C GLY A 388 -21.09 -42.66 1.43
N LEU A 389 -22.07 -41.77 1.30
CA LEU A 389 -23.04 -41.52 2.35
C LEU A 389 -23.92 -42.75 2.60
N SER A 390 -24.30 -42.96 3.86
CA SER A 390 -25.39 -43.90 4.16
C SER A 390 -26.72 -43.34 3.66
N ALA A 391 -27.69 -44.20 3.35
CA ALA A 391 -29.03 -43.76 2.96
C ALA A 391 -29.69 -42.87 4.04
N GLN A 392 -29.42 -43.14 5.32
CA GLN A 392 -29.91 -42.34 6.44
C GLN A 392 -29.25 -40.96 6.47
N ASP A 393 -27.94 -40.88 6.26
CA ASP A 393 -27.21 -39.62 6.25
C ASP A 393 -27.62 -38.75 5.05
N ARG A 394 -27.78 -39.36 3.87
CA ARG A 394 -28.31 -38.68 2.68
C ARG A 394 -29.69 -38.10 2.92
N ALA A 395 -30.62 -38.87 3.52
CA ALA A 395 -31.95 -38.39 3.86
C ALA A 395 -31.90 -37.22 4.88
N THR A 396 -30.98 -37.30 5.85
CA THR A 396 -30.77 -36.23 6.84
C THR A 396 -30.29 -34.94 6.17
N LEU A 397 -29.32 -35.03 5.27
CA LEU A 397 -28.84 -33.87 4.51
C LEU A 397 -29.94 -33.27 3.62
N GLN A 398 -30.73 -34.09 2.93
CA GLN A 398 -31.87 -33.64 2.12
C GLN A 398 -32.92 -32.91 2.97
N GLN A 399 -33.18 -33.39 4.18
CA GLN A 399 -34.14 -32.77 5.07
C GLN A 399 -33.64 -31.41 5.59
N ARG A 400 -32.36 -31.31 5.94
CA ARG A 400 -31.77 -30.06 6.47
C ARG A 400 -31.51 -29.03 5.38
N TYR A 401 -31.05 -29.46 4.21
CA TYR A 401 -30.67 -28.58 3.11
C TYR A 401 -31.53 -28.90 1.89
N GLY A 402 -32.80 -28.47 1.93
CA GLY A 402 -33.81 -28.82 0.92
C GLY A 402 -33.51 -28.34 -0.51
N PHE A 403 -32.50 -27.50 -0.70
CA PHE A 403 -32.03 -27.01 -1.99
C PHE A 403 -30.96 -27.90 -2.64
N LEU A 404 -30.47 -28.94 -1.95
CA LEU A 404 -29.41 -29.81 -2.47
C LEU A 404 -29.96 -30.88 -3.42
N GLU A 405 -29.30 -31.01 -4.57
CA GLU A 405 -29.50 -32.12 -5.50
C GLU A 405 -28.36 -33.13 -5.38
N PHE A 406 -28.67 -34.42 -5.33
CA PHE A 406 -27.67 -35.48 -5.17
C PHE A 406 -27.35 -36.15 -6.49
N VAL A 407 -26.07 -36.32 -6.77
CA VAL A 407 -25.54 -37.02 -7.94
C VAL A 407 -24.77 -38.24 -7.46
N ASP A 408 -25.12 -39.42 -7.98
CA ASP A 408 -24.41 -40.65 -7.65
C ASP A 408 -23.01 -40.67 -8.30
N PRO A 409 -21.98 -41.20 -7.63
CA PRO A 409 -20.58 -41.03 -8.04
C PRO A 409 -20.20 -41.92 -9.24
N GLY A 410 -21.06 -42.89 -9.61
CA GLY A 410 -20.71 -44.03 -10.47
C GLY A 410 -19.83 -45.06 -9.74
N ALA A 411 -19.89 -46.32 -10.16
CA ALA A 411 -19.03 -47.38 -9.61
C ALA A 411 -17.56 -47.11 -9.96
N ASP A 412 -16.68 -47.22 -8.96
CA ASP A 412 -15.20 -47.22 -9.00
C ASP A 412 -14.53 -46.42 -10.12
N ASP A 413 -13.99 -45.23 -9.80
CA ASP A 413 -13.12 -44.50 -10.73
C ASP A 413 -12.30 -43.41 -10.04
N GLU A 414 -11.10 -43.16 -10.59
CA GLU A 414 -10.15 -42.11 -10.19
C GLU A 414 -10.79 -40.71 -10.11
N ALA A 415 -10.23 -39.81 -9.28
CA ALA A 415 -10.76 -38.47 -9.02
C ALA A 415 -11.02 -37.63 -10.31
N ALA A 416 -10.20 -37.82 -11.35
CA ALA A 416 -10.35 -37.15 -12.64
C ALA A 416 -11.62 -37.59 -13.40
N ALA A 417 -11.93 -38.88 -13.41
CA ALA A 417 -13.15 -39.40 -14.04
C ALA A 417 -14.42 -38.94 -13.30
N ARG A 418 -14.33 -38.75 -11.98
CA ARG A 418 -15.40 -38.16 -11.15
C ARG A 418 -15.66 -36.69 -11.51
N LEU A 419 -14.61 -35.88 -11.68
CA LEU A 419 -14.72 -34.48 -12.11
C LEU A 419 -15.35 -34.38 -13.52
N GLY A 420 -14.95 -35.22 -14.47
CA GLY A 420 -15.55 -35.25 -15.81
C GLY A 420 -17.04 -35.62 -15.81
N ARG A 421 -17.46 -36.58 -14.97
CA ARG A 421 -18.88 -36.91 -14.80
C ARG A 421 -19.67 -35.75 -14.18
N LEU A 422 -19.11 -35.10 -13.17
CA LEU A 422 -19.74 -33.95 -12.53
C LEU A 422 -19.86 -32.78 -13.50
N ARG A 423 -18.82 -32.53 -14.32
CA ARG A 423 -18.84 -31.53 -15.39
C ARG A 423 -20.04 -31.72 -16.33
N ASN A 424 -20.43 -32.95 -16.66
CA ASN A 424 -21.62 -33.22 -17.48
C ASN A 424 -22.93 -32.77 -16.82
N GLN A 425 -22.98 -32.66 -15.50
CA GLN A 425 -24.16 -32.16 -14.77
C GLN A 425 -24.25 -30.62 -14.75
N ILE A 426 -23.18 -29.92 -15.13
CA ILE A 426 -23.10 -28.45 -15.16
C ILE A 426 -23.54 -27.93 -16.53
N GLY A 427 -24.68 -27.22 -16.59
CA GLY A 427 -25.12 -26.50 -17.80
C GLY A 427 -24.63 -25.05 -17.83
N GLY A 428 -24.41 -24.45 -16.65
CA GLY A 428 -23.92 -23.09 -16.48
C GLY A 428 -22.49 -22.86 -16.94
N ARG A 429 -22.13 -21.58 -17.05
CA ARG A 429 -20.76 -21.16 -17.40
C ARG A 429 -19.78 -21.39 -16.26
N PHE A 430 -20.19 -21.12 -15.03
CA PHE A 430 -19.30 -21.12 -13.87
C PHE A 430 -19.63 -22.27 -12.92
N TRP A 431 -18.59 -22.97 -12.49
CA TRP A 431 -18.70 -24.12 -11.60
C TRP A 431 -17.74 -24.00 -10.43
N LEU A 432 -18.28 -23.81 -9.23
CA LEU A 432 -17.48 -23.83 -7.99
C LEU A 432 -17.51 -25.24 -7.40
N HIS A 433 -16.35 -25.87 -7.26
CA HIS A 433 -16.19 -27.18 -6.65
C HIS A 433 -15.50 -27.06 -5.29
N LEU A 434 -16.12 -27.58 -4.22
CA LEU A 434 -15.63 -27.42 -2.84
C LEU A 434 -14.81 -28.61 -2.32
N GLY A 435 -14.69 -29.72 -3.06
CA GLY A 435 -14.02 -30.93 -2.58
C GLY A 435 -14.67 -31.51 -1.30
N GLN A 436 -13.98 -32.45 -0.64
CA GLN A 436 -14.42 -33.07 0.60
C GLN A 436 -13.72 -32.44 1.81
N GLY A 437 -14.48 -32.07 2.85
CA GLY A 437 -13.94 -31.73 4.17
C GLY A 437 -13.37 -30.32 4.33
N TRP A 438 -13.64 -29.42 3.38
CA TRP A 438 -13.17 -28.04 3.43
C TRP A 438 -14.08 -27.17 4.31
N ARG A 439 -13.49 -26.35 5.17
CA ARG A 439 -14.17 -25.42 6.08
C ARG A 439 -13.76 -24.00 5.76
N PHE A 440 -14.74 -23.18 5.40
CA PHE A 440 -14.57 -21.76 5.15
C PHE A 440 -14.58 -20.98 6.45
N PHE A 441 -13.83 -19.88 6.52
CA PHE A 441 -13.82 -19.03 7.72
C PHE A 441 -13.75 -17.54 7.40
N ALA A 442 -13.41 -17.17 6.17
CA ALA A 442 -13.32 -15.79 5.77
C ALA A 442 -14.61 -15.35 5.04
N PRO A 443 -15.39 -14.39 5.55
CA PRO A 443 -16.49 -13.82 4.80
C PRO A 443 -16.00 -13.18 3.49
N GLU A 444 -16.59 -13.54 2.36
CA GLU A 444 -16.13 -13.12 1.03
C GLU A 444 -17.26 -13.12 0.00
N ASN A 445 -17.17 -12.26 -1.02
CA ASN A 445 -18.00 -12.34 -2.23
C ASN A 445 -17.40 -13.36 -3.21
N TYR A 446 -17.30 -14.63 -2.77
CA TYR A 446 -16.59 -15.69 -3.48
C TYR A 446 -17.03 -15.82 -4.94
N ILE A 447 -18.34 -15.79 -5.20
CA ILE A 447 -18.84 -16.00 -6.56
C ILE A 447 -18.39 -14.85 -7.45
N THR A 448 -18.54 -13.63 -6.98
CA THR A 448 -18.19 -12.40 -7.70
C THR A 448 -16.70 -12.30 -7.95
N ARG A 449 -15.86 -12.50 -6.93
CA ARG A 449 -14.40 -12.43 -7.10
C ARG A 449 -13.90 -13.49 -8.07
N LEU A 450 -14.31 -14.74 -7.89
CA LEU A 450 -13.81 -15.84 -8.71
C LEU A 450 -14.26 -15.71 -10.18
N CYS A 451 -15.51 -15.31 -10.43
CA CYS A 451 -15.98 -15.03 -11.80
C CYS A 451 -15.21 -13.86 -12.42
N ALA A 452 -15.01 -12.77 -11.68
CA ALA A 452 -14.28 -11.59 -12.17
C ALA A 452 -12.82 -11.91 -12.53
N VAL A 453 -12.15 -12.81 -11.80
CA VAL A 453 -10.81 -13.30 -12.19
C VAL A 453 -10.87 -14.04 -13.52
N LEU A 454 -11.83 -14.96 -13.72
CA LEU A 454 -12.00 -15.69 -14.99
C LEU A 454 -12.33 -14.75 -16.16
N GLU A 455 -13.05 -13.67 -15.91
CA GLU A 455 -13.38 -12.67 -16.92
C GLU A 455 -12.19 -11.78 -17.27
N ALA A 456 -11.42 -11.35 -16.26
CA ALA A 456 -10.23 -10.54 -16.43
C ALA A 456 -9.07 -11.30 -17.10
N GLU A 457 -9.01 -12.62 -16.93
CA GLU A 457 -7.93 -13.47 -17.44
C GLU A 457 -8.48 -14.51 -18.45
N PRO A 458 -8.55 -14.18 -19.75
CA PRO A 458 -9.15 -15.06 -20.77
C PRO A 458 -8.48 -16.43 -20.91
N ARG A 459 -7.21 -16.53 -20.51
CA ARG A 459 -6.43 -17.78 -20.52
C ARG A 459 -6.61 -18.62 -19.26
N VAL A 460 -7.22 -18.08 -18.21
CA VAL A 460 -7.43 -18.80 -16.96
C VAL A 460 -8.71 -19.61 -17.05
N PHE A 461 -8.65 -20.91 -16.78
CA PHE A 461 -9.82 -21.79 -16.76
C PHE A 461 -10.26 -22.20 -15.36
N GLN A 462 -9.36 -22.06 -14.37
CA GLN A 462 -9.62 -22.40 -12.96
C GLN A 462 -9.06 -21.30 -12.04
N VAL A 463 -9.82 -20.94 -11.01
CA VAL A 463 -9.41 -20.03 -9.94
C VAL A 463 -9.58 -20.72 -8.60
N GLY A 464 -8.48 -21.04 -7.93
CA GLY A 464 -8.45 -21.58 -6.57
C GLY A 464 -8.80 -20.52 -5.52
N ILE A 465 -9.46 -20.93 -4.44
CA ILE A 465 -9.83 -20.03 -3.34
C ILE A 465 -8.64 -19.69 -2.45
N ASN A 466 -7.72 -20.63 -2.21
CA ASN A 466 -6.60 -20.43 -1.32
C ASN A 466 -5.32 -20.10 -2.09
N TYR A 467 -4.59 -19.11 -1.59
CA TYR A 467 -3.24 -18.80 -2.03
C TYR A 467 -2.29 -19.99 -1.78
N GLY A 468 -1.54 -20.37 -2.82
CA GLY A 468 -0.57 -21.46 -2.77
C GLY A 468 -1.20 -22.84 -2.52
N ASP A 469 -2.48 -23.02 -2.88
CA ASP A 469 -3.26 -24.25 -2.66
C ASP A 469 -3.19 -24.75 -1.20
N ALA A 470 -3.09 -23.81 -0.27
CA ALA A 470 -2.89 -24.11 1.14
C ALA A 470 -4.08 -24.90 1.71
N VAL A 471 -3.78 -25.97 2.44
CA VAL A 471 -4.77 -26.80 3.14
C VAL A 471 -4.96 -26.40 4.61
N LYS A 472 -4.05 -25.56 5.13
CA LYS A 472 -4.01 -25.07 6.51
C LYS A 472 -3.71 -23.58 6.53
N ILE A 473 -3.92 -22.95 7.67
CA ILE A 473 -3.48 -21.58 7.95
C ILE A 473 -1.97 -21.49 7.79
N THR A 474 -1.49 -20.51 7.01
CA THR A 474 -0.06 -20.33 6.68
C THR A 474 0.55 -19.02 7.17
N HIS A 475 -0.25 -18.09 7.72
CA HIS A 475 0.22 -16.74 8.08
C HIS A 475 0.82 -15.96 6.90
N ALA A 476 0.32 -16.25 5.70
CA ALA A 476 0.80 -15.66 4.46
C ALA A 476 -0.35 -15.06 3.63
N CYS A 477 0.05 -14.11 2.78
CA CYS A 477 -0.69 -13.61 1.63
C CYS A 477 0.30 -13.42 0.47
N ALA A 478 -0.19 -13.27 -0.74
CA ALA A 478 0.68 -12.95 -1.88
C ALA A 478 1.36 -11.57 -1.71
N ALA A 479 2.63 -11.50 -2.12
CA ALA A 479 3.41 -10.27 -2.11
C ALA A 479 2.82 -9.25 -3.10
N GLU A 480 2.98 -7.95 -2.83
CA GLU A 480 2.42 -6.88 -3.66
C GLU A 480 2.85 -6.99 -5.13
N GLN A 481 4.12 -7.34 -5.36
CA GLN A 481 4.71 -7.48 -6.71
C GLN A 481 4.18 -8.69 -7.52
N GLN A 482 3.57 -9.68 -6.86
CA GLN A 482 3.03 -10.88 -7.51
C GLN A 482 1.54 -10.73 -7.86
N VAL A 483 0.86 -9.79 -7.19
CA VAL A 483 -0.58 -9.66 -7.24
C VAL A 483 -1.04 -8.91 -8.48
N ARG A 484 -2.10 -9.44 -9.09
CA ARG A 484 -2.90 -8.77 -10.11
C ARG A 484 -4.18 -8.22 -9.50
N ARG A 485 -4.76 -7.24 -10.19
CA ARG A 485 -6.03 -6.61 -9.80
C ARG A 485 -6.92 -6.44 -11.00
N ALA A 486 -8.20 -6.72 -10.80
CA ALA A 486 -9.26 -6.40 -11.74
C ALA A 486 -10.50 -5.91 -10.97
N PRO A 487 -11.39 -5.14 -11.61
CA PRO A 487 -12.69 -4.80 -11.02
C PRO A 487 -13.38 -6.05 -10.49
N ASP A 488 -13.97 -5.95 -9.30
CA ASP A 488 -14.67 -7.04 -8.59
C ASP A 488 -13.85 -8.28 -8.20
N ALA A 489 -12.71 -8.56 -8.84
CA ALA A 489 -11.79 -9.64 -8.50
C ALA A 489 -10.97 -9.35 -7.23
N GLY A 490 -10.73 -8.07 -6.93
CA GLY A 490 -9.80 -7.67 -5.89
C GLY A 490 -8.38 -8.11 -6.24
N ARG A 491 -7.65 -8.65 -5.26
CA ARG A 491 -6.29 -9.18 -5.41
C ARG A 491 -6.33 -10.67 -5.75
N TYR A 492 -5.48 -11.10 -6.68
CA TYR A 492 -5.31 -12.51 -7.06
C TYR A 492 -3.92 -12.73 -7.67
N VAL A 493 -3.51 -13.99 -7.82
CA VAL A 493 -2.25 -14.36 -8.47
C VAL A 493 -2.49 -15.39 -9.57
N LEU A 494 -1.66 -15.38 -10.61
CA LEU A 494 -1.59 -16.53 -11.52
C LEU A 494 -0.89 -17.69 -10.82
N ALA A 495 -1.31 -18.91 -11.15
CA ALA A 495 -0.76 -20.15 -10.61
C ALA A 495 -0.35 -21.08 -11.76
N ASP A 496 0.75 -21.79 -11.54
CA ASP A 496 1.31 -22.73 -12.51
C ASP A 496 0.64 -24.11 -12.45
N GLU A 497 -0.02 -24.42 -11.33
CA GLU A 497 -0.67 -25.70 -11.06
C GLU A 497 -2.14 -25.52 -10.72
N MET A 498 -2.95 -26.52 -11.12
CA MET A 498 -4.36 -26.59 -10.75
C MET A 498 -4.53 -26.69 -9.25
N ALA A 499 -5.46 -25.91 -8.71
CA ALA A 499 -5.83 -26.00 -7.31
C ALA A 499 -6.47 -27.37 -7.02
N SER A 500 -5.98 -28.05 -5.99
CA SER A 500 -6.57 -29.29 -5.47
C SER A 500 -7.73 -29.02 -4.49
N GLY A 501 -7.73 -27.83 -3.87
CA GLY A 501 -8.79 -27.37 -2.99
C GLY A 501 -10.00 -26.75 -3.70
N PRO A 502 -10.83 -25.98 -2.97
CA PRO A 502 -12.01 -25.34 -3.53
C PRO A 502 -11.63 -24.38 -4.66
N ALA A 503 -12.28 -24.52 -5.81
CA ALA A 503 -11.95 -23.76 -7.01
C ALA A 503 -13.14 -23.53 -7.93
N MET A 504 -13.16 -22.37 -8.56
CA MET A 504 -14.11 -22.01 -9.62
C MET A 504 -13.53 -22.37 -10.99
N PHE A 505 -14.34 -22.96 -11.86
CA PHE A 505 -14.01 -23.28 -13.23
C PHE A 505 -14.87 -22.47 -14.21
N ASP A 506 -14.29 -22.04 -15.32
CA ASP A 506 -15.06 -21.73 -16.54
C ASP A 506 -15.26 -23.04 -17.31
N ALA A 507 -16.53 -23.45 -17.42
CA ALA A 507 -16.91 -24.76 -17.91
C ALA A 507 -16.48 -25.01 -19.37
N ALA A 508 -16.57 -23.98 -20.23
CA ALA A 508 -16.18 -24.09 -21.63
C ALA A 508 -14.66 -24.16 -21.79
N ARG A 509 -13.92 -23.40 -20.98
CA ARG A 509 -12.45 -23.42 -20.99
C ARG A 509 -11.90 -24.71 -20.39
N LEU A 510 -12.55 -25.26 -19.37
CA LEU A 510 -12.18 -26.58 -18.83
C LEU A 510 -12.31 -27.67 -19.90
N ASP A 511 -13.38 -27.66 -20.70
CA ASP A 511 -13.56 -28.62 -21.80
C ASP A 511 -12.45 -28.49 -22.86
N GLN A 512 -11.98 -27.25 -23.11
CA GLN A 512 -10.85 -27.00 -24.01
C GLN A 512 -9.52 -27.50 -23.43
N ALA A 513 -9.29 -27.30 -22.13
CA ALA A 513 -8.07 -27.73 -21.45
C ALA A 513 -7.87 -29.25 -21.47
N HIS A 514 -8.96 -30.02 -21.55
CA HIS A 514 -8.92 -31.48 -21.65
C HIS A 514 -8.62 -32.01 -23.07
N ASN A 515 -8.66 -31.17 -24.11
CA ASN A 515 -8.30 -31.57 -25.47
C ASN A 515 -6.77 -31.48 -25.67
N VAL A 516 -6.13 -32.65 -25.85
CA VAL A 516 -4.67 -32.86 -25.74
C VAL A 516 -3.83 -32.26 -26.89
N ASP A 517 -4.44 -31.65 -27.90
CA ASP A 517 -3.76 -31.17 -29.14
C ASP A 517 -3.27 -29.70 -29.10
N SER A 518 -3.12 -29.08 -27.92
CA SER A 518 -2.70 -27.67 -27.80
C SER A 518 -1.17 -27.49 -27.80
N THR A 519 -0.65 -26.56 -28.61
CA THR A 519 0.76 -26.13 -28.55
C THR A 519 1.07 -25.41 -27.22
N GLU A 520 2.34 -25.29 -26.79
CA GLU A 520 2.71 -24.60 -25.53
C GLU A 520 2.13 -23.17 -25.44
N SER A 521 1.98 -22.47 -26.57
CA SER A 521 1.37 -21.14 -26.63
C SER A 521 -0.13 -21.12 -26.33
N ASP A 522 -0.83 -22.24 -26.53
CA ASP A 522 -2.29 -22.38 -26.35
C ASP A 522 -2.68 -22.96 -24.98
N ARG A 523 -1.70 -23.31 -24.14
CA ARG A 523 -1.97 -23.91 -22.83
C ARG A 523 -2.73 -22.94 -21.93
N LEU A 524 -3.89 -23.36 -21.43
CA LEU A 524 -4.68 -22.61 -20.47
C LEU A 524 -3.97 -22.58 -19.11
N GLN A 525 -4.16 -21.50 -18.37
CA GLN A 525 -3.51 -21.18 -17.11
C GLN A 525 -4.49 -21.32 -15.94
N THR A 526 -3.98 -21.21 -14.72
CA THR A 526 -4.79 -21.18 -13.51
C THR A 526 -4.48 -19.92 -12.69
N ALA A 527 -5.34 -19.61 -11.74
CA ALA A 527 -5.14 -18.51 -10.81
C ALA A 527 -5.58 -18.93 -9.40
N SER A 528 -5.28 -18.11 -8.41
CA SER A 528 -5.85 -18.22 -7.07
C SER A 528 -6.07 -16.85 -6.44
N LEU A 529 -6.95 -16.77 -5.44
CA LEU A 529 -7.01 -15.60 -4.58
C LEU A 529 -5.71 -15.49 -3.75
N ASP A 530 -5.46 -14.31 -3.20
CA ASP A 530 -4.17 -13.95 -2.61
C ASP A 530 -4.04 -14.25 -1.10
N GLU A 531 -5.05 -14.89 -0.50
CA GLU A 531 -5.12 -15.23 0.92
C GLU A 531 -5.53 -16.70 1.12
N VAL A 532 -5.34 -17.23 2.34
CA VAL A 532 -5.96 -18.49 2.77
C VAL A 532 -7.31 -18.18 3.41
N LEU A 533 -8.40 -18.72 2.85
CA LEU A 533 -9.78 -18.38 3.19
C LEU A 533 -10.61 -19.59 3.65
N CYS A 534 -10.09 -20.81 3.43
CA CYS A 534 -10.63 -22.05 3.95
C CYS A 534 -9.51 -23.02 4.35
N VAL A 535 -9.84 -24.05 5.12
CA VAL A 535 -8.90 -25.10 5.56
C VAL A 535 -9.54 -26.46 5.40
N ILE A 536 -8.75 -27.52 5.28
CA ILE A 536 -9.27 -28.88 5.39
C ILE A 536 -9.30 -29.31 6.86
N ALA A 537 -10.39 -29.94 7.29
CA ALA A 537 -10.44 -30.55 8.62
C ALA A 537 -9.35 -31.64 8.72
N THR A 538 -8.42 -31.48 9.67
CA THR A 538 -7.39 -32.49 9.98
C THR A 538 -7.91 -33.58 10.89
#